data_AF-S4MS42-F1
#
_entry.id   AF-S4MS42-F1
#
_cell.length_a   1.000
_cell.length_b   1.000
_cell.length_c   1.000
_cell.angle_alpha   90.00
_cell.angle_beta   90.00
_cell.angle_gamma   90.00
#
_symmetry.space_group_name_H-M   'P 1'
#
loop_
_entity.id
_entity.type
_entity.pdbx_description
1 polymer ?
#
loop_
_entity_poly.entity_id
_entity_poly.type
_entity_poly.pdbx_seq_one_letter_code
_entity_poly.pdbx_strand_id
1 'polypeptide(L)'
;MLVNFALVRATDVVLDPDELEPREGDFAEPDDPGLLDAVDVWAEDVLDRFPDSPVPPVATEIIAVRDLDLVDEDKWSQALSLLSQPPLRDAIVQTVRVLLPDGTHEVVRPYTAWWLRGNPVLDGRRPAGLRAAGGDPLLRGLYEEADATGFEDEQVLRALGVRTSVAALLDEPGGAAELLDRLADPEREVTDAQLHALYGALAELDPEQVTLPDELRAVIDGRVEVVDAADAVVCDSPDLLPFTAGVPLLPVRPSRAADLAELFQVRRLSESVTGQVTSEGTEHDVPDSVRVLLGPRTPSSYLEHEELVVDGVEIDWRLTDDGVLHAATLEGVAAGLSWAAGQWPRRFEVAALLEDPSRTEELARDRWFD
;
A
#
# COMPACT_ATOMS: atom_id res chain seq x y z
N MET A 1 9.10 28.54 -32.08
CA MET A 1 8.06 27.64 -32.62
C MET A 1 8.56 26.26 -32.29
N LEU A 2 7.94 25.55 -31.34
CA LEU A 2 8.34 24.18 -31.05
C LEU A 2 8.05 23.35 -32.30
N VAL A 3 9.07 22.68 -32.82
CA VAL A 3 8.89 21.60 -33.79
C VAL A 3 8.14 20.50 -33.03
N ASN A 4 7.10 19.92 -33.65
CA ASN A 4 6.34 18.86 -33.00
C ASN A 4 7.21 17.59 -32.93
N PHE A 5 7.00 16.76 -31.91
CA PHE A 5 7.67 15.47 -31.81
C PHE A 5 7.28 14.54 -32.98
N ALA A 6 8.22 13.69 -33.37
CA ALA A 6 7.98 12.63 -34.33
C ALA A 6 7.79 11.29 -33.60
N LEU A 7 6.94 10.44 -34.16
CA LEU A 7 6.72 9.09 -33.68
C LEU A 7 7.46 8.09 -34.56
N VAL A 8 8.13 7.14 -33.91
CA VAL A 8 8.53 5.87 -34.50
C VAL A 8 7.39 4.87 -34.33
N ARG A 9 7.03 4.17 -35.40
CA ARG A 9 6.02 3.10 -35.40
C ARG A 9 6.56 1.87 -36.11
N ALA A 10 7.05 0.91 -35.35
CA ALA A 10 7.63 -0.32 -35.87
C ALA A 10 6.79 -1.52 -35.44
N THR A 11 6.62 -2.51 -36.31
CA THR A 11 5.88 -3.75 -36.03
C THR A 11 6.80 -4.95 -36.11
N ASP A 12 6.52 -5.99 -35.34
CA ASP A 12 7.29 -7.24 -35.33
C ASP A 12 8.80 -7.00 -35.11
N VAL A 13 9.13 -6.18 -34.11
CA VAL A 13 10.51 -5.81 -33.77
C VAL A 13 11.12 -6.90 -32.91
N VAL A 14 12.19 -7.52 -33.41
CA VAL A 14 13.01 -8.45 -32.62
C VAL A 14 13.73 -7.66 -31.53
N LEU A 15 13.56 -8.06 -30.27
CA LEU A 15 14.23 -7.44 -29.14
C LEU A 15 15.62 -8.05 -28.97
N ASP A 16 16.52 -7.70 -29.87
CA ASP A 16 17.94 -7.98 -29.81
C ASP A 16 18.70 -6.65 -29.70
N PRO A 17 19.26 -6.29 -28.52
CA PRO A 17 19.93 -5.01 -28.31
C PRO A 17 21.02 -4.71 -29.35
N ASP A 18 21.75 -5.75 -29.81
CA ASP A 18 22.83 -5.61 -30.80
C ASP A 18 22.31 -5.30 -32.22
N GLU A 19 21.02 -5.55 -32.50
CA GLU A 19 20.40 -5.30 -33.81
C GLU A 19 19.58 -4.00 -33.86
N LEU A 20 19.38 -3.32 -32.73
CA LEU A 20 18.58 -2.10 -32.62
C LEU A 20 19.39 -0.82 -32.92
N GLU A 21 20.10 -0.83 -34.05
CA GLU A 21 20.87 0.30 -34.56
C GLU A 21 20.11 1.04 -35.68
N PRO A 22 20.31 2.36 -35.85
CA PRO A 22 19.72 3.10 -36.97
C PRO A 22 20.07 2.46 -38.32
N ARG A 23 19.07 2.30 -39.20
CA ARG A 23 19.28 1.77 -40.55
C ARG A 23 20.14 2.72 -41.37
N GLU A 24 21.04 2.15 -42.19
CA GLU A 24 21.82 2.94 -43.15
C GLU A 24 20.90 3.54 -44.23
N GLY A 25 20.87 4.88 -44.32
CA GLY A 25 20.08 5.58 -45.32
C GLY A 25 20.30 7.10 -45.31
N ASP A 26 19.86 7.77 -46.39
CA ASP A 26 19.96 9.23 -46.50
C ASP A 26 18.93 9.98 -45.63
N PHE A 27 17.90 9.27 -45.15
CA PHE A 27 16.77 9.84 -44.41
C PHE A 27 16.32 8.91 -43.29
N ALA A 28 15.85 9.50 -42.18
CA ALA A 28 15.25 8.76 -41.08
C ALA A 28 13.92 8.11 -41.51
N GLU A 29 13.82 6.80 -41.34
CA GLU A 29 12.61 6.03 -41.63
C GLU A 29 11.65 6.07 -40.42
N PRO A 30 10.33 6.28 -40.64
CA PRO A 30 9.37 6.43 -39.54
C PRO A 30 9.08 5.12 -38.77
N ASP A 31 9.55 3.98 -39.26
CA ASP A 31 9.39 2.65 -38.67
C ASP A 31 10.74 2.03 -38.24
N ASP A 32 11.77 2.87 -38.10
CA ASP A 32 13.08 2.45 -37.63
C ASP A 32 13.23 2.67 -36.11
N PRO A 33 13.18 1.61 -35.29
CA PRO A 33 13.36 1.72 -33.85
C PRO A 33 14.78 2.12 -33.45
N GLY A 34 15.78 1.90 -34.32
CA GLY A 34 17.17 2.30 -34.05
C GLY A 34 17.37 3.81 -33.93
N LEU A 35 16.40 4.62 -34.41
CA LEU A 35 16.41 6.08 -34.27
C LEU A 35 16.09 6.56 -32.84
N LEU A 36 15.70 5.67 -31.94
CA LEU A 36 15.38 5.98 -30.56
C LEU A 36 16.66 5.98 -29.71
N ASP A 37 16.85 7.01 -28.90
CA ASP A 37 18.02 7.15 -28.03
C ASP A 37 18.06 6.03 -26.96
N ALA A 38 19.19 5.32 -26.84
CA ALA A 38 19.36 4.23 -25.89
C ALA A 38 18.28 3.12 -25.98
N VAL A 39 17.82 2.80 -27.20
CA VAL A 39 16.81 1.76 -27.44
C VAL A 39 17.31 0.34 -27.16
N ASP A 40 18.62 0.13 -27.33
CA ASP A 40 19.37 -1.05 -26.90
C ASP A 40 19.23 -1.26 -25.39
N VAL A 41 19.44 -0.21 -24.59
CA VAL A 41 19.30 -0.27 -23.13
C VAL A 41 17.85 -0.53 -22.70
N TRP A 42 16.88 0.07 -23.39
CA TRP A 42 15.47 -0.25 -23.14
C TRP A 42 15.17 -1.73 -23.46
N ALA A 43 15.74 -2.27 -24.54
CA ALA A 43 15.57 -3.68 -24.88
C ALA A 43 16.22 -4.59 -23.83
N GLU A 44 17.42 -4.27 -23.34
CA GLU A 44 18.06 -5.00 -22.22
C GLU A 44 17.18 -5.00 -20.96
N ASP A 45 16.68 -3.83 -20.53
CA ASP A 45 15.77 -3.70 -19.37
C ASP A 45 14.48 -4.52 -19.55
N VAL A 46 14.00 -4.67 -20.79
CA VAL A 46 12.86 -5.52 -21.12
C VAL A 46 13.24 -7.01 -21.01
N LEU A 47 14.40 -7.39 -21.52
CA LEU A 47 14.89 -8.77 -21.51
C LEU A 47 15.19 -9.28 -20.10
N ASP A 48 15.71 -8.43 -19.20
CA ASP A 48 15.99 -8.75 -17.80
C ASP A 48 14.75 -9.22 -17.02
N ARG A 49 13.55 -8.95 -17.53
CA ARG A 49 12.28 -9.40 -16.94
C ARG A 49 11.89 -10.82 -17.33
N PHE A 50 12.56 -11.40 -18.33
CA PHE A 50 12.23 -12.70 -18.88
C PHE A 50 13.34 -13.72 -18.57
N PRO A 51 13.01 -15.01 -18.49
CA PRO A 51 14.03 -16.04 -18.41
C PRO A 51 14.94 -16.04 -19.65
N ASP A 52 16.21 -16.40 -19.46
CA ASP A 52 17.15 -16.58 -20.57
C ASP A 52 16.58 -17.51 -21.66
N SER A 53 16.68 -17.07 -22.91
CA SER A 53 16.17 -17.79 -24.07
C SER A 53 17.16 -17.81 -25.24
N PRO A 54 17.23 -18.90 -26.03
CA PRO A 54 18.08 -18.96 -27.22
C PRO A 54 17.57 -18.12 -28.40
N VAL A 55 16.33 -17.64 -28.35
CA VAL A 55 15.71 -16.78 -29.37
C VAL A 55 15.20 -15.52 -28.70
N PRO A 56 15.53 -14.32 -29.21
CA PRO A 56 15.01 -13.07 -28.66
C PRO A 56 13.48 -12.99 -28.84
N PRO A 57 12.77 -12.42 -27.86
CA PRO A 57 11.34 -12.15 -27.98
C PRO A 57 11.05 -11.04 -29.00
N VAL A 58 9.79 -10.91 -29.40
CA VAL A 58 9.36 -9.95 -30.44
C VAL A 58 8.34 -8.96 -29.87
N ALA A 59 8.62 -7.66 -29.95
CA ALA A 59 7.63 -6.63 -29.69
C ALA A 59 6.69 -6.51 -30.90
N THR A 60 5.39 -6.76 -30.70
CA THR A 60 4.43 -6.80 -31.80
C THR A 60 4.23 -5.44 -32.46
N GLU A 61 4.26 -4.37 -31.65
CA GLU A 61 4.22 -2.99 -32.10
C GLU A 61 4.95 -2.09 -31.08
N ILE A 62 5.87 -1.26 -31.57
CA ILE A 62 6.51 -0.19 -30.82
C ILE A 62 6.00 1.14 -31.36
N ILE A 63 5.40 1.93 -30.47
CA ILE A 63 5.05 3.34 -30.72
C ILE A 63 5.87 4.17 -29.73
N ALA A 64 6.79 4.97 -30.25
CA ALA A 64 7.76 5.69 -29.43
C ALA A 64 7.98 7.12 -29.93
N VAL A 65 8.28 8.04 -29.02
CA VAL A 65 8.69 9.40 -29.38
C VAL A 65 10.21 9.44 -29.55
N ARG A 66 10.69 9.91 -30.71
CA ARG A 66 12.11 10.13 -30.96
C ARG A 66 12.56 11.53 -30.53
N ASP A 67 13.88 11.72 -30.45
CA ASP A 67 14.55 13.00 -30.19
C ASP A 67 14.18 13.63 -28.83
N LEU A 68 13.89 12.80 -27.81
CA LEU A 68 13.61 13.29 -26.45
C LEU A 68 14.86 13.91 -25.79
N ASP A 69 16.03 13.40 -26.14
CA ASP A 69 17.36 13.89 -25.74
C ASP A 69 17.68 15.29 -26.30
N LEU A 70 16.98 15.72 -27.35
CA LEU A 70 17.15 17.03 -27.98
C LEU A 70 16.29 18.13 -27.35
N VAL A 71 15.48 17.81 -26.34
CA VAL A 71 14.67 18.80 -25.63
C VAL A 71 15.55 19.66 -24.73
N ASP A 72 15.53 20.98 -24.96
CA ASP A 72 16.20 21.95 -24.09
C ASP A 72 15.74 21.79 -22.63
N GLU A 73 16.67 21.82 -21.67
CA GLU A 73 16.41 21.59 -20.24
C GLU A 73 15.31 22.52 -19.67
N ASP A 74 15.22 23.76 -20.16
CA ASP A 74 14.22 24.76 -19.74
C ASP A 74 12.88 24.65 -20.48
N LYS A 75 12.73 23.65 -21.37
CA LYS A 75 11.52 23.41 -22.18
C LYS A 75 10.75 22.15 -21.80
N TRP A 76 11.19 21.39 -20.80
CA TRP A 76 10.54 20.14 -20.41
C TRP A 76 9.08 20.30 -20.01
N SER A 77 8.71 21.37 -19.29
CA SER A 77 7.30 21.62 -18.95
C SER A 77 6.41 21.74 -20.21
N GLN A 78 6.87 22.42 -21.27
CA GLN A 78 6.15 22.55 -22.53
C GLN A 78 6.19 21.25 -23.35
N ALA A 79 7.33 20.55 -23.36
CA ALA A 79 7.48 19.27 -24.03
C ALA A 79 6.51 18.23 -23.45
N LEU A 80 6.48 18.10 -22.13
CA LEU A 80 5.58 17.19 -21.42
C LEU A 80 4.10 17.54 -21.62
N SER A 81 3.77 18.84 -21.72
CA SER A 81 2.42 19.28 -22.08
C SER A 81 2.01 18.80 -23.49
N LEU A 82 2.93 18.82 -24.46
CA LEU A 82 2.69 18.29 -25.81
C LEU A 82 2.59 16.76 -25.80
N LEU A 83 3.51 16.10 -25.10
CA LEU A 83 3.57 14.64 -24.97
C LEU A 83 2.31 14.05 -24.32
N SER A 84 1.64 14.81 -23.44
CA SER A 84 0.39 14.40 -22.80
C SER A 84 -0.84 14.46 -23.72
N GLN A 85 -0.70 14.94 -24.96
CA GLN A 85 -1.79 15.01 -25.93
C GLN A 85 -1.70 13.87 -26.96
N PRO A 86 -2.83 13.28 -27.40
CA PRO A 86 -2.83 12.34 -28.53
C PRO A 86 -2.27 13.00 -29.81
N PRO A 87 -1.52 12.27 -30.65
CA PRO A 87 -1.20 10.84 -30.53
C PRO A 87 0.06 10.53 -29.70
N LEU A 88 0.80 11.53 -29.21
CA LEU A 88 2.05 11.33 -28.47
C LEU A 88 1.81 10.63 -27.13
N ARG A 89 0.68 10.95 -26.50
CA ARG A 89 0.22 10.33 -25.26
C ARG A 89 0.23 8.81 -25.33
N ASP A 90 -0.17 8.24 -26.46
CA ASP A 90 -0.28 6.80 -26.66
C ASP A 90 1.09 6.12 -26.52
N ALA A 91 2.16 6.78 -26.98
CA ALA A 91 3.54 6.28 -26.87
C ALA A 91 4.03 6.19 -25.41
N ILE A 92 3.33 6.82 -24.46
CA ILE A 92 3.65 6.83 -23.03
C ILE A 92 2.78 5.84 -22.26
N VAL A 93 1.48 5.80 -22.55
CA VAL A 93 0.54 5.05 -21.72
C VAL A 93 0.19 3.66 -22.26
N GLN A 94 0.35 3.42 -23.57
CA GLN A 94 0.02 2.12 -24.16
C GLN A 94 1.19 1.16 -23.96
N THR A 95 0.97 0.09 -23.20
CA THR A 95 1.97 -0.96 -22.95
C THR A 95 2.30 -1.71 -24.24
N VAL A 96 3.57 -2.10 -24.37
CA VAL A 96 4.05 -2.90 -25.51
C VAL A 96 3.79 -4.37 -25.24
N ARG A 97 3.21 -5.08 -26.21
CA ARG A 97 3.04 -6.52 -26.14
C ARG A 97 4.27 -7.22 -26.71
N VAL A 98 4.86 -8.10 -25.92
CA VAL A 98 6.04 -8.88 -26.26
C VAL A 98 5.65 -10.35 -26.41
N LEU A 99 5.90 -10.93 -27.58
CA LEU A 99 5.70 -12.36 -27.85
C LEU A 99 6.96 -13.12 -27.43
N LEU A 100 6.79 -14.08 -26.51
CA LEU A 100 7.86 -14.93 -26.04
C LEU A 100 8.06 -16.15 -26.96
N PRO A 101 9.25 -16.77 -26.96
CA PRO A 101 9.56 -17.90 -27.84
C PRO A 101 8.72 -19.16 -27.60
N ASP A 102 8.11 -19.30 -26.42
CA ASP A 102 7.17 -20.38 -26.09
C ASP A 102 5.74 -20.12 -26.61
N GLY A 103 5.51 -18.99 -27.27
CA GLY A 103 4.22 -18.57 -27.83
C GLY A 103 3.31 -17.83 -26.84
N THR A 104 3.74 -17.65 -25.59
CA THR A 104 3.06 -16.78 -24.63
C THR A 104 3.34 -15.30 -24.91
N HIS A 105 2.64 -14.40 -24.24
CA HIS A 105 2.88 -12.97 -24.38
C HIS A 105 2.89 -12.28 -23.03
N GLU A 106 3.72 -11.26 -22.95
CA GLU A 106 3.87 -10.40 -21.78
C GLU A 106 3.65 -8.94 -22.18
N VAL A 107 3.34 -8.10 -21.20
CA VAL A 107 3.21 -6.66 -21.39
C VAL A 107 4.36 -5.92 -20.71
N VAL A 108 4.95 -4.99 -21.45
CA VAL A 108 6.09 -4.21 -20.99
C VAL A 108 5.85 -2.72 -21.13
N ARG A 109 6.63 -1.95 -20.38
CA ARG A 109 6.60 -0.49 -20.40
C ARG A 109 7.02 -0.01 -21.80
N PRO A 110 6.29 0.93 -22.42
CA PRO A 110 6.72 1.48 -23.69
C PRO A 110 7.99 2.31 -23.53
N TYR A 111 8.81 2.33 -24.57
CA TYR A 111 10.09 3.04 -24.60
C TYR A 111 9.97 4.50 -24.11
N THR A 112 9.00 5.27 -24.60
CA THR A 112 8.86 6.70 -24.22
C THR A 112 8.66 6.87 -22.72
N ALA A 113 7.87 6.00 -22.08
CA ALA A 113 7.66 6.05 -20.64
C ALA A 113 8.91 5.62 -19.86
N TRP A 114 9.63 4.60 -20.35
CA TRP A 114 10.92 4.19 -19.79
C TRP A 114 11.95 5.34 -19.84
N TRP A 115 12.10 5.97 -20.99
CA TRP A 115 13.06 7.07 -21.18
C TRP A 115 12.73 8.25 -20.28
N LEU A 116 11.47 8.71 -20.27
CA LEU A 116 11.06 9.86 -19.45
C LEU A 116 11.16 9.57 -17.95
N ARG A 117 10.94 8.32 -17.51
CA ARG A 117 11.12 7.89 -16.11
C ARG A 117 12.57 7.98 -15.66
N GLY A 118 13.51 7.64 -16.54
CA GLY A 118 14.96 7.61 -16.26
C GLY A 118 15.67 8.97 -16.37
N ASN A 119 15.03 9.98 -16.97
CA ASN A 119 15.65 11.25 -17.31
C ASN A 119 15.13 12.43 -16.47
N PRO A 120 15.94 13.49 -16.25
CA PRO A 120 15.62 14.61 -15.36
C PRO A 120 14.58 15.60 -15.93
N VAL A 121 13.39 15.11 -16.26
CA VAL A 121 12.37 15.86 -17.01
C VAL A 121 11.41 16.67 -16.13
N LEU A 122 11.42 16.47 -14.81
CA LEU A 122 10.59 17.23 -13.86
C LEU A 122 11.46 18.12 -12.98
N ASP A 123 11.55 19.41 -13.34
CA ASP A 123 12.39 20.41 -12.66
C ASP A 123 13.85 19.94 -12.45
N GLY A 124 14.42 19.28 -13.46
CA GLY A 124 15.78 18.73 -13.40
C GLY A 124 15.91 17.45 -12.56
N ARG A 125 14.79 16.83 -12.18
CA ARG A 125 14.74 15.57 -11.42
C ARG A 125 14.08 14.46 -12.23
N ARG A 126 14.50 13.23 -11.96
CA ARG A 126 13.90 12.02 -12.53
C ARG A 126 12.51 11.82 -11.93
N PRO A 127 11.46 11.58 -12.73
CA PRO A 127 10.11 11.39 -12.21
C PRO A 127 9.96 10.16 -11.31
N ALA A 128 10.70 9.09 -11.60
CA ALA A 128 10.66 7.85 -10.83
C ALA A 128 10.95 8.12 -9.35
N GLY A 129 10.04 7.70 -8.47
CA GLY A 129 10.22 7.84 -7.03
C GLY A 129 9.93 9.23 -6.48
N LEU A 130 9.38 10.14 -7.29
CA LEU A 130 8.71 11.36 -6.83
C LEU A 130 7.22 11.09 -6.60
N ARG A 131 6.57 11.87 -5.74
CA ARG A 131 5.11 11.90 -5.63
C ARG A 131 4.52 13.14 -6.26
N ALA A 132 3.29 13.02 -6.76
CA ALA A 132 2.56 14.15 -7.31
C ALA A 132 2.23 15.18 -6.22
N ALA A 133 2.37 16.46 -6.54
CA ALA A 133 1.95 17.53 -5.64
C ALA A 133 0.44 17.47 -5.36
N GLY A 134 0.06 17.55 -4.09
CA GLY A 134 -1.34 17.39 -3.68
C GLY A 134 -1.95 15.99 -3.92
N GLY A 135 -1.12 14.99 -4.24
CA GLY A 135 -1.52 13.58 -4.34
C GLY A 135 -1.84 12.93 -2.99
N ASP A 136 -1.85 11.60 -2.97
CA ASP A 136 -2.23 10.82 -1.79
C ASP A 136 -1.44 11.22 -0.53
N PRO A 137 -2.12 11.69 0.54
CA PRO A 137 -1.49 12.08 1.79
C PRO A 137 -0.66 10.97 2.46
N LEU A 138 -0.98 9.70 2.19
CA LEU A 138 -0.25 8.55 2.74
C LEU A 138 1.18 8.39 2.19
N LEU A 139 1.53 9.08 1.12
CA LEU A 139 2.87 9.05 0.54
C LEU A 139 3.75 10.23 1.01
N ARG A 140 3.20 11.15 1.80
CA ARG A 140 3.95 12.28 2.37
C ARG A 140 5.05 11.77 3.30
N GLY A 141 6.23 12.41 3.26
CA GLY A 141 7.39 12.01 4.06
C GLY A 141 8.20 10.85 3.45
N LEU A 142 7.53 9.89 2.82
CA LEU A 142 8.15 8.74 2.15
C LEU A 142 8.73 9.08 0.77
N TYR A 143 8.12 10.04 0.07
CA TYR A 143 8.50 10.47 -1.27
C TYR A 143 8.63 11.98 -1.35
N GLU A 144 9.63 12.44 -2.10
CA GLU A 144 9.79 13.85 -2.43
C GLU A 144 8.66 14.31 -3.34
N GLU A 145 8.17 15.52 -3.11
CA GLU A 145 7.11 16.12 -3.92
C GLU A 145 7.69 16.72 -5.20
N ALA A 146 7.05 16.40 -6.33
CA ALA A 146 7.27 17.05 -7.61
C ALA A 146 6.15 18.03 -7.89
N ASP A 147 6.51 19.25 -8.29
CA ASP A 147 5.54 20.16 -8.87
C ASP A 147 5.15 19.61 -10.25
N ALA A 148 4.06 18.87 -10.29
CA ALA A 148 3.47 18.37 -11.51
C ALA A 148 2.48 19.37 -12.12
N THR A 149 2.49 20.65 -11.72
CA THR A 149 1.59 21.65 -12.28
C THR A 149 1.77 21.74 -13.79
N GLY A 150 0.69 21.49 -14.55
CA GLY A 150 0.72 21.30 -16.00
C GLY A 150 0.49 19.85 -16.45
N PHE A 151 0.55 18.89 -15.53
CA PHE A 151 0.10 17.51 -15.72
C PHE A 151 -1.24 17.29 -15.02
N GLU A 152 -2.31 17.32 -15.82
CA GLU A 152 -3.63 16.90 -15.35
C GLU A 152 -3.89 15.40 -15.62
N ASP A 153 -3.00 14.75 -16.38
CA ASP A 153 -3.16 13.36 -16.78
C ASP A 153 -2.45 12.40 -15.82
N GLU A 154 -3.25 11.82 -14.93
CA GLU A 154 -2.75 10.87 -13.94
C GLU A 154 -2.14 9.60 -14.57
N GLN A 155 -2.62 9.15 -15.74
CA GLN A 155 -2.06 7.96 -16.40
C GLN A 155 -0.66 8.24 -16.92
N VAL A 156 -0.42 9.44 -17.45
CA VAL A 156 0.93 9.86 -17.86
C VAL A 156 1.85 9.93 -16.65
N LEU A 157 1.44 10.57 -15.55
CA LEU A 157 2.23 10.64 -14.32
C LEU A 157 2.63 9.25 -13.79
N ARG A 158 1.68 8.31 -13.76
CA ARG A 158 1.95 6.91 -13.39
C ARG A 158 2.92 6.23 -14.36
N ALA A 159 2.77 6.43 -15.67
CA ALA A 159 3.68 5.89 -16.67
C ALA A 159 5.12 6.41 -16.48
N LEU A 160 5.27 7.67 -16.06
CA LEU A 160 6.55 8.27 -15.68
C LEU A 160 7.11 7.75 -14.35
N GLY A 161 6.34 7.00 -13.56
CA GLY A 161 6.74 6.53 -12.23
C GLY A 161 6.57 7.54 -11.11
N VAL A 162 5.75 8.59 -11.33
CA VAL A 162 5.32 9.49 -10.27
C VAL A 162 4.25 8.78 -9.44
N ARG A 163 4.45 8.74 -8.12
CA ARG A 163 3.51 8.12 -7.18
C ARG A 163 2.30 9.02 -6.97
N THR A 164 1.12 8.55 -7.37
CA THR A 164 -0.14 9.30 -7.26
C THR A 164 -1.00 8.83 -6.10
N SER A 165 -1.02 7.51 -5.85
CA SER A 165 -1.69 6.89 -4.71
C SER A 165 -1.00 5.61 -4.25
N VAL A 166 -1.28 5.20 -3.01
CA VAL A 166 -0.79 3.92 -2.47
C VAL A 166 -1.30 2.75 -3.32
N ALA A 167 -2.58 2.76 -3.71
CA ALA A 167 -3.13 1.69 -4.54
C ALA A 167 -2.41 1.58 -5.90
N ALA A 168 -2.18 2.71 -6.58
CA ALA A 168 -1.46 2.71 -7.85
C ALA A 168 0.01 2.27 -7.70
N LEU A 169 0.65 2.60 -6.57
CA LEU A 169 1.99 2.12 -6.25
C LEU A 169 1.98 0.60 -6.04
N LEU A 170 1.06 0.07 -5.25
CA LEU A 170 0.99 -1.37 -4.97
C LEU A 170 0.59 -2.22 -6.20
N ASP A 171 -0.12 -1.63 -7.15
CA ASP A 171 -0.42 -2.25 -8.45
C ASP A 171 0.82 -2.32 -9.39
N GLU A 172 1.89 -1.55 -9.14
CA GLU A 172 3.13 -1.64 -9.92
C GLU A 172 3.92 -2.90 -9.52
N PRO A 173 4.50 -3.64 -10.48
CA PRO A 173 5.47 -4.68 -10.17
C PRO A 173 6.62 -4.13 -9.30
N GLY A 174 6.86 -4.76 -8.14
CA GLY A 174 7.87 -4.30 -7.17
C GLY A 174 7.46 -3.10 -6.31
N GLY A 175 6.24 -2.56 -6.48
CA GLY A 175 5.77 -1.40 -5.73
C GLY A 175 5.62 -1.63 -4.23
N ALA A 176 5.24 -2.86 -3.83
CA ALA A 176 5.23 -3.26 -2.43
C ALA A 176 6.64 -3.25 -1.82
N ALA A 177 7.63 -3.80 -2.54
CA ALA A 177 9.02 -3.80 -2.10
C ALA A 177 9.56 -2.37 -1.97
N GLU A 178 9.31 -1.51 -2.97
CA GLU A 178 9.68 -0.09 -2.90
C GLU A 178 9.05 0.60 -1.69
N LEU A 179 7.76 0.38 -1.42
CA LEU A 179 7.10 0.99 -0.25
C LEU A 179 7.71 0.50 1.06
N LEU A 180 7.99 -0.80 1.18
CA LEU A 180 8.60 -1.40 2.35
C LEU A 180 10.02 -0.85 2.57
N ASP A 181 10.83 -0.70 1.52
CA ASP A 181 12.15 -0.06 1.59
C ASP A 181 12.05 1.38 2.13
N ARG A 182 11.06 2.16 1.67
CA ARG A 182 10.84 3.53 2.18
C ARG A 182 10.36 3.54 3.62
N LEU A 183 9.60 2.53 4.04
CA LEU A 183 9.19 2.35 5.42
C LEU A 183 10.35 1.87 6.31
N ALA A 184 11.35 1.19 5.76
CA ALA A 184 12.54 0.79 6.51
C ALA A 184 13.59 1.92 6.66
N ASP A 185 13.50 3.02 5.89
CA ASP A 185 14.46 4.15 5.97
C ASP A 185 14.20 5.05 7.19
N PRO A 186 15.00 5.01 8.27
CA PRO A 186 14.75 5.73 9.53
C PRO A 186 14.76 7.26 9.39
N GLU A 187 15.29 7.81 8.29
CA GLU A 187 15.28 9.25 8.02
C GLU A 187 13.91 9.74 7.51
N ARG A 188 12.97 8.82 7.23
CA ARG A 188 11.62 9.14 6.76
C ARG A 188 10.64 9.31 7.91
N GLU A 189 10.02 10.48 7.95
CA GLU A 189 8.95 10.77 8.90
C GLU A 189 7.64 10.10 8.46
N VAL A 190 7.12 9.21 9.31
CA VAL A 190 5.82 8.53 9.13
C VAL A 190 5.07 8.55 10.46
N THR A 191 3.78 8.87 10.43
CA THR A 191 2.94 8.83 11.63
C THR A 191 2.36 7.45 11.86
N ASP A 192 1.95 7.16 13.10
CA ASP A 192 1.25 5.92 13.47
C ASP A 192 -0.05 5.71 12.67
N ALA A 193 -0.82 6.77 12.44
CA ALA A 193 -2.04 6.73 11.62
C ALA A 193 -1.74 6.45 10.13
N GLN A 194 -0.66 7.02 9.61
CA GLN A 194 -0.20 6.76 8.24
C GLN A 194 0.28 5.31 8.10
N LEU A 195 1.07 4.83 9.06
CA LEU A 195 1.55 3.45 9.14
C LEU A 195 0.39 2.46 9.20
N HIS A 196 -0.63 2.73 10.03
CA HIS A 196 -1.84 1.92 10.12
C HIS A 196 -2.57 1.80 8.78
N ALA A 197 -2.67 2.89 8.02
CA ALA A 197 -3.30 2.89 6.72
C ALA A 197 -2.46 2.15 5.65
N LEU A 198 -1.14 2.35 5.65
CA LEU A 198 -0.21 1.69 4.72
C LEU A 198 -0.17 0.17 4.96
N TYR A 199 -0.07 -0.27 6.21
CA TYR A 199 -0.16 -1.69 6.54
C TYR A 199 -1.54 -2.28 6.28
N GLY A 200 -2.60 -1.50 6.46
CA GLY A 200 -3.94 -1.90 6.03
C GLY A 200 -4.04 -2.17 4.53
N ALA A 201 -3.32 -1.41 3.69
CA ALA A 201 -3.28 -1.62 2.24
C ALA A 201 -2.36 -2.80 1.85
N LEU A 202 -1.19 -2.92 2.48
CA LEU A 202 -0.27 -4.04 2.28
C LEU A 202 -0.90 -5.39 2.65
N ALA A 203 -1.69 -5.43 3.73
CA ALA A 203 -2.42 -6.63 4.16
C ALA A 203 -3.46 -7.15 3.14
N GLU A 204 -3.73 -6.43 2.05
CA GLU A 204 -4.60 -6.90 0.97
C GLU A 204 -3.84 -7.66 -0.13
N LEU A 205 -2.50 -7.63 -0.09
CA LEU A 205 -1.65 -8.30 -1.07
C LEU A 205 -1.56 -9.80 -0.82
N ASP A 206 -1.27 -10.52 -1.89
CA ASP A 206 -0.90 -11.93 -1.82
C ASP A 206 0.53 -12.05 -1.25
N PRO A 207 0.76 -12.83 -0.17
CA PRO A 207 2.09 -13.06 0.39
C PRO A 207 3.13 -13.54 -0.63
N GLU A 208 2.72 -14.27 -1.67
CA GLU A 208 3.63 -14.74 -2.72
C GLU A 208 4.20 -13.60 -3.59
N GLN A 209 3.57 -12.41 -3.57
CA GLN A 209 3.97 -11.24 -4.34
C GLN A 209 4.92 -10.30 -3.57
N VAL A 210 5.14 -10.56 -2.27
CA VAL A 210 5.92 -9.71 -1.39
C VAL A 210 7.18 -10.44 -0.92
N THR A 211 8.33 -9.82 -1.14
CA THR A 211 9.58 -10.31 -0.55
C THR A 211 9.57 -9.97 0.94
N LEU A 212 9.89 -10.95 1.79
CA LEU A 212 9.91 -10.74 3.24
C LEU A 212 10.93 -9.65 3.61
N PRO A 213 10.51 -8.61 4.36
CA PRO A 213 11.41 -7.56 4.79
C PRO A 213 12.23 -8.01 6.00
N ASP A 214 13.50 -7.60 6.06
CA ASP A 214 14.36 -7.79 7.24
C ASP A 214 14.05 -6.76 8.34
N GLU A 215 13.59 -5.57 7.95
CA GLU A 215 13.27 -4.46 8.86
C GLU A 215 11.85 -3.95 8.60
N LEU A 216 11.15 -3.61 9.68
CA LEU A 216 9.79 -3.08 9.66
C LEU A 216 9.71 -1.80 10.47
N ARG A 217 8.77 -0.93 10.12
CA ARG A 217 8.45 0.25 10.93
C ARG A 217 7.32 -0.09 11.90
N ALA A 218 7.58 0.06 13.18
CA ALA A 218 6.65 -0.32 14.24
C ALA A 218 6.38 0.86 15.18
N VAL A 219 5.34 0.72 16.00
CA VAL A 219 5.02 1.65 17.09
C VAL A 219 5.46 1.01 18.41
N ILE A 220 6.40 1.66 19.11
CA ILE A 220 6.87 1.27 20.44
C ILE A 220 6.50 2.39 21.41
N ASP A 221 5.66 2.12 22.41
CA ASP A 221 5.26 3.08 23.43
C ASP A 221 4.83 4.45 22.85
N GLY A 222 4.14 4.43 21.70
CA GLY A 222 3.63 5.61 20.99
C GLY A 222 4.65 6.30 20.06
N ARG A 223 5.83 5.72 19.86
CA ARG A 223 6.87 6.24 18.95
C ARG A 223 7.02 5.33 17.75
N VAL A 224 7.16 5.94 16.57
CA VAL A 224 7.37 5.20 15.33
C VAL A 224 8.86 4.99 15.13
N GLU A 225 9.31 3.74 15.07
CA GLU A 225 10.72 3.34 14.96
C GLU A 225 10.88 2.20 13.95
N VAL A 226 12.07 2.07 13.35
CA VAL A 226 12.42 0.92 12.51
C VAL A 226 13.04 -0.15 13.39
N VAL A 227 12.59 -1.39 13.24
CA VAL A 227 12.98 -2.56 14.04
C VAL A 227 13.26 -3.75 13.13
N ASP A 228 13.97 -4.75 13.66
CA ASP A 228 14.08 -6.07 13.03
C ASP A 228 12.69 -6.71 12.93
N ALA A 229 12.37 -7.26 11.76
CA ALA A 229 11.08 -7.89 11.52
C ALA A 229 10.78 -9.03 12.51
N ALA A 230 11.81 -9.74 13.00
CA ALA A 230 11.65 -10.83 13.98
C ALA A 230 11.17 -10.36 15.36
N ASP A 231 11.38 -9.09 15.69
CA ASP A 231 10.95 -8.48 16.96
C ASP A 231 9.55 -7.86 16.86
N ALA A 232 9.04 -7.63 15.64
CA ALA A 232 7.76 -6.99 15.42
C ALA A 232 6.58 -7.95 15.66
N VAL A 233 5.47 -7.40 16.15
CA VAL A 233 4.25 -8.16 16.47
C VAL A 233 3.02 -7.42 15.99
N VAL A 234 2.04 -8.15 15.46
CA VAL A 234 0.71 -7.58 15.15
C VAL A 234 -0.19 -7.70 16.38
N CYS A 235 -0.67 -6.57 16.90
CA CYS A 235 -1.69 -6.57 17.97
C CYS A 235 -3.07 -6.85 17.36
N ASP A 236 -3.56 -8.07 17.52
CA ASP A 236 -4.80 -8.56 16.90
C ASP A 236 -6.05 -8.39 17.79
N SER A 237 -5.87 -8.08 19.07
CA SER A 237 -6.98 -7.83 19.99
C SER A 237 -6.69 -6.69 20.97
N PRO A 238 -7.63 -5.74 21.17
CA PRO A 238 -7.40 -4.56 22.01
C PRO A 238 -7.32 -4.84 23.51
N ASP A 239 -7.86 -5.96 24.00
CA ASP A 239 -7.67 -6.41 25.39
C ASP A 239 -6.22 -6.81 25.72
N LEU A 240 -5.39 -7.02 24.69
CA LEU A 240 -3.98 -7.36 24.86
C LEU A 240 -3.06 -6.12 24.93
N LEU A 241 -3.57 -4.91 24.71
CA LEU A 241 -2.78 -3.67 24.77
C LEU A 241 -2.00 -3.48 26.09
N PRO A 242 -2.52 -3.84 27.27
CA PRO A 242 -1.75 -3.75 28.52
C PRO A 242 -0.44 -4.54 28.54
N PHE A 243 -0.27 -5.55 27.67
CA PHE A 243 0.93 -6.39 27.57
C PHE A 243 1.99 -5.84 26.59
N THR A 244 1.78 -4.64 26.02
CA THR A 244 2.58 -4.15 24.89
C THR A 244 3.72 -3.19 25.26
N ALA A 245 4.00 -3.00 26.56
CA ALA A 245 5.07 -2.11 27.00
C ALA A 245 6.43 -2.53 26.41
N GLY A 246 7.05 -1.64 25.62
CA GLY A 246 8.31 -1.90 24.91
C GLY A 246 8.22 -2.91 23.75
N VAL A 247 7.02 -3.35 23.36
CA VAL A 247 6.81 -4.28 22.24
C VAL A 247 6.64 -3.48 20.94
N PRO A 248 7.38 -3.80 19.86
CA PRO A 248 7.18 -3.16 18.56
C PRO A 248 5.89 -3.66 17.90
N LEU A 249 4.88 -2.79 17.84
CA LEU A 249 3.58 -3.11 17.27
C LEU A 249 3.48 -2.67 15.81
N LEU A 250 2.98 -3.57 14.95
CA LEU A 250 2.57 -3.22 13.59
C LEU A 250 1.09 -2.80 13.62
N PRO A 251 0.77 -1.49 13.51
CA PRO A 251 -0.60 -1.04 13.63
C PRO A 251 -1.39 -1.45 12.38
N VAL A 252 -2.55 -2.08 12.58
CA VAL A 252 -3.43 -2.50 11.49
C VAL A 252 -4.86 -2.65 12.01
N ARG A 253 -5.84 -2.61 11.10
CA ARG A 253 -7.22 -2.94 11.44
C ARG A 253 -7.27 -4.38 11.94
N PRO A 254 -7.98 -4.70 13.03
CA PRO A 254 -7.95 -6.06 13.56
C PRO A 254 -8.47 -7.13 12.60
N SER A 255 -9.40 -6.79 11.71
CA SER A 255 -9.87 -7.70 10.66
C SER A 255 -8.80 -8.08 9.63
N ARG A 256 -7.67 -7.36 9.61
CA ARG A 256 -6.50 -7.56 8.73
C ARG A 256 -5.28 -8.03 9.52
N ALA A 257 -5.41 -8.26 10.83
CA ALA A 257 -4.27 -8.61 11.67
C ALA A 257 -3.63 -9.95 11.29
N ALA A 258 -4.47 -10.95 10.98
CA ALA A 258 -4.00 -12.24 10.48
C ALA A 258 -3.33 -12.10 9.11
N ASP A 259 -3.98 -11.40 8.16
CA ASP A 259 -3.44 -11.16 6.82
C ASP A 259 -2.06 -10.49 6.87
N LEU A 260 -1.90 -9.43 7.69
CA LEU A 260 -0.62 -8.74 7.83
C LEU A 260 0.46 -9.60 8.51
N ALA A 261 0.07 -10.37 9.55
CA ALA A 261 0.98 -11.28 10.23
C ALA A 261 1.50 -12.36 9.28
N GLU A 262 0.62 -12.92 8.43
CA GLU A 262 0.99 -13.88 7.39
C GLU A 262 1.88 -13.24 6.31
N LEU A 263 1.53 -12.03 5.84
CA LEU A 263 2.30 -11.30 4.83
C LEU A 263 3.77 -11.11 5.23
N PHE A 264 4.02 -10.71 6.48
CA PHE A 264 5.37 -10.48 6.99
C PHE A 264 5.96 -11.66 7.75
N GLN A 265 5.22 -12.76 7.90
CA GLN A 265 5.61 -13.94 8.70
C GLN A 265 5.99 -13.58 10.15
N VAL A 266 5.27 -12.62 10.73
CA VAL A 266 5.43 -12.19 12.12
C VAL A 266 4.34 -12.79 13.01
N ARG A 267 4.59 -12.81 14.32
CA ARG A 267 3.61 -13.32 15.28
C ARG A 267 2.47 -12.33 15.52
N ARG A 268 1.30 -12.86 15.86
CA ARG A 268 0.25 -12.09 16.51
C ARG A 268 0.49 -12.03 18.01
N LEU A 269 0.05 -10.96 18.66
CA LEU A 269 0.24 -10.81 20.10
C LEU A 269 -0.52 -11.90 20.89
N SER A 270 -1.71 -12.29 20.42
CA SER A 270 -2.49 -13.39 20.99
C SER A 270 -1.77 -14.75 20.99
N GLU A 271 -0.78 -14.95 20.12
CA GLU A 271 0.01 -16.19 20.07
C GLU A 271 1.14 -16.20 21.11
N SER A 272 1.48 -15.04 21.66
CA SER A 272 2.57 -14.86 22.62
C SER A 272 2.08 -14.72 24.06
N VAL A 273 0.84 -14.28 24.25
CA VAL A 273 0.20 -14.10 25.57
C VAL A 273 -0.66 -15.31 25.87
N THR A 274 -0.47 -15.97 27.02
CA THR A 274 -1.30 -17.13 27.39
C THR A 274 -2.74 -16.74 27.66
N GLY A 275 -2.96 -15.51 28.13
CA GLY A 275 -4.28 -14.94 28.33
C GLY A 275 -5.08 -15.63 29.44
N GLN A 276 -4.40 -16.29 30.38
CA GLN A 276 -5.05 -17.08 31.40
C GLN A 276 -5.61 -16.17 32.49
N VAL A 277 -6.94 -16.20 32.65
CA VAL A 277 -7.62 -15.56 33.77
C VAL A 277 -7.40 -16.38 35.03
N THR A 278 -6.90 -15.75 36.08
CA THR A 278 -6.60 -16.42 37.37
C THR A 278 -7.50 -15.96 38.53
N SER A 279 -8.28 -14.90 38.31
CA SER A 279 -9.27 -14.37 39.25
C SER A 279 -10.63 -15.08 39.12
N GLU A 280 -11.41 -15.07 40.20
CA GLU A 280 -12.80 -15.56 40.21
C GLU A 280 -13.76 -14.40 39.88
N GLY A 281 -14.66 -14.61 38.92
CA GLY A 281 -15.67 -13.63 38.51
C GLY A 281 -17.09 -14.06 38.88
N THR A 282 -17.98 -13.09 39.03
CA THR A 282 -19.43 -13.29 39.20
C THR A 282 -20.11 -13.19 37.85
N GLU A 283 -21.04 -14.10 37.51
CA GLU A 283 -21.76 -14.05 36.25
C GLU A 283 -22.92 -13.03 36.27
N HIS A 284 -22.99 -12.21 35.23
CA HIS A 284 -24.04 -11.21 35.01
C HIS A 284 -24.65 -11.35 33.61
N ASP A 285 -25.98 -11.19 33.53
CA ASP A 285 -26.69 -11.11 32.24
C ASP A 285 -26.39 -9.78 31.53
N VAL A 286 -26.23 -9.83 30.22
CA VAL A 286 -26.12 -8.62 29.39
C VAL A 286 -27.50 -7.94 29.29
N PRO A 287 -27.63 -6.64 29.63
CA PRO A 287 -28.90 -5.92 29.56
C PRO A 287 -29.53 -5.93 28.15
N ASP A 288 -30.87 -5.99 28.11
CA ASP A 288 -31.63 -6.02 26.84
C ASP A 288 -31.35 -4.83 25.93
N SER A 289 -31.20 -3.63 26.50
CA SER A 289 -30.86 -2.42 25.74
C SER A 289 -29.54 -2.57 24.97
N VAL A 290 -28.52 -3.19 25.61
CA VAL A 290 -27.22 -3.46 25.00
C VAL A 290 -27.33 -4.55 23.93
N ARG A 291 -28.06 -5.64 24.20
CA ARG A 291 -28.31 -6.71 23.21
C ARG A 291 -29.03 -6.19 21.97
N VAL A 292 -30.01 -5.30 22.15
CA VAL A 292 -30.71 -4.64 21.05
C VAL A 292 -29.77 -3.73 20.26
N LEU A 293 -28.89 -2.99 20.93
CA LEU A 293 -27.91 -2.11 20.27
C LEU A 293 -26.88 -2.90 19.45
N LEU A 294 -26.27 -3.93 20.04
CA LEU A 294 -25.13 -4.65 19.45
C LEU A 294 -25.57 -5.81 18.54
N GLY A 295 -26.80 -6.31 18.71
CA GLY A 295 -27.42 -7.32 17.85
C GLY A 295 -27.14 -8.76 18.27
N PRO A 296 -27.46 -9.75 17.40
CA PRO A 296 -27.51 -11.17 17.78
C PRO A 296 -26.18 -11.81 18.16
N ARG A 297 -25.04 -11.20 17.82
CA ARG A 297 -23.71 -11.70 18.20
C ARG A 297 -23.29 -11.32 19.61
N THR A 298 -24.08 -10.51 20.30
CA THR A 298 -23.79 -10.09 21.68
C THR A 298 -23.84 -11.30 22.61
N PRO A 299 -22.81 -11.53 23.46
CA PRO A 299 -22.87 -12.53 24.50
C PRO A 299 -24.14 -12.40 25.37
N SER A 300 -24.65 -13.52 25.88
CA SER A 300 -25.80 -13.49 26.79
C SER A 300 -25.43 -13.05 28.21
N SER A 301 -24.19 -13.37 28.63
CA SER A 301 -23.64 -13.07 29.94
C SER A 301 -22.16 -12.71 29.85
N TYR A 302 -21.62 -12.18 30.94
CA TYR A 302 -20.20 -11.90 31.16
C TYR A 302 -19.84 -12.18 32.62
N LEU A 303 -18.55 -12.33 32.91
CA LEU A 303 -18.01 -12.48 34.26
C LEU A 303 -17.43 -11.14 34.73
N GLU A 304 -18.01 -10.57 35.78
CA GLU A 304 -17.54 -9.36 36.45
C GLU A 304 -16.56 -9.73 37.58
N HIS A 305 -15.42 -9.06 37.62
CA HIS A 305 -14.35 -9.25 38.61
C HIS A 305 -14.19 -7.97 39.42
N GLU A 306 -13.91 -8.08 40.72
CA GLU A 306 -13.48 -6.90 41.49
C GLU A 306 -12.10 -6.42 41.02
N GLU A 307 -11.22 -7.37 40.66
CA GLU A 307 -9.89 -7.15 40.09
C GLU A 307 -9.63 -8.29 39.09
N LEU A 308 -9.49 -7.96 37.81
CA LEU A 308 -9.24 -8.94 36.75
C LEU A 308 -7.74 -9.05 36.49
N VAL A 309 -7.17 -10.23 36.78
CA VAL A 309 -5.74 -10.52 36.60
C VAL A 309 -5.54 -11.58 35.54
N VAL A 310 -4.81 -11.21 34.48
CA VAL A 310 -4.46 -12.08 33.35
C VAL A 310 -2.94 -12.12 33.21
N ASP A 311 -2.38 -13.33 33.27
CA ASP A 311 -0.93 -13.55 33.24
C ASP A 311 -0.12 -12.67 34.23
N GLY A 312 -0.74 -12.32 35.37
CA GLY A 312 -0.13 -11.47 36.41
C GLY A 312 -0.24 -9.96 36.16
N VAL A 313 -0.96 -9.53 35.12
CA VAL A 313 -1.24 -8.13 34.80
C VAL A 313 -2.72 -7.84 35.09
N GLU A 314 -2.99 -6.74 35.80
CA GLU A 314 -4.34 -6.24 36.01
C GLU A 314 -4.84 -5.54 34.74
N ILE A 315 -6.01 -5.95 34.24
CA ILE A 315 -6.59 -5.42 32.99
C ILE A 315 -8.10 -5.19 33.15
N ASP A 316 -8.66 -4.30 32.33
CA ASP A 316 -10.08 -3.93 32.42
C ASP A 316 -11.03 -5.02 31.89
N TRP A 317 -10.60 -5.79 30.88
CA TRP A 317 -11.40 -6.84 30.27
C TRP A 317 -10.55 -7.83 29.49
N ARG A 318 -11.07 -9.04 29.27
CA ARG A 318 -10.50 -10.11 28.43
C ARG A 318 -11.61 -10.89 27.77
N LEU A 319 -11.51 -11.11 26.47
CA LEU A 319 -12.35 -12.08 25.76
C LEU A 319 -11.53 -13.33 25.46
N THR A 320 -11.76 -14.42 26.19
CA THR A 320 -11.02 -15.67 26.02
C THR A 320 -11.38 -16.39 24.71
N ASP A 321 -10.53 -17.33 24.28
CA ASP A 321 -10.70 -18.04 23.00
C ASP A 321 -11.96 -18.93 22.96
N ASP A 322 -12.47 -19.35 24.12
CA ASP A 322 -13.75 -20.05 24.27
C ASP A 322 -14.97 -19.10 24.29
N GLY A 323 -14.74 -17.79 24.11
CA GLY A 323 -15.77 -16.77 23.94
C GLY A 323 -16.33 -16.22 25.25
N VAL A 324 -15.66 -16.45 26.38
CA VAL A 324 -16.09 -15.93 27.68
C VAL A 324 -15.54 -14.53 27.88
N LEU A 325 -16.43 -13.58 28.15
CA LEU A 325 -16.06 -12.21 28.47
C LEU A 325 -15.84 -12.05 29.97
N HIS A 326 -14.63 -11.64 30.35
CA HIS A 326 -14.27 -11.21 31.69
C HIS A 326 -14.06 -9.70 31.70
N ALA A 327 -14.52 -9.00 32.74
CA ALA A 327 -14.30 -7.57 32.89
C ALA A 327 -14.26 -7.15 34.36
N ALA A 328 -13.50 -6.11 34.68
CA ALA A 328 -13.40 -5.53 36.02
C ALA A 328 -13.97 -4.11 36.14
N THR A 329 -14.26 -3.46 35.01
CA THR A 329 -14.78 -2.09 34.97
C THR A 329 -15.99 -1.99 34.04
N LEU A 330 -16.83 -0.98 34.24
CA LEU A 330 -17.97 -0.71 33.36
C LEU A 330 -17.51 -0.46 31.92
N GLU A 331 -16.42 0.30 31.77
CA GLU A 331 -15.75 0.54 30.50
C GLU A 331 -15.20 -0.76 29.89
N GLY A 332 -14.65 -1.66 30.71
CA GLY A 332 -14.20 -2.99 30.31
C GLY A 332 -15.34 -3.86 29.79
N VAL A 333 -16.47 -3.92 30.51
CA VAL A 333 -17.69 -4.63 30.05
C VAL A 333 -18.14 -4.05 28.71
N ALA A 334 -18.19 -2.72 28.59
CA ALA A 334 -18.61 -2.06 27.37
C ALA A 334 -17.69 -2.36 26.17
N ALA A 335 -16.37 -2.28 26.39
CA ALA A 335 -15.35 -2.59 25.40
C ALA A 335 -15.42 -4.05 24.96
N GLY A 336 -15.49 -4.98 25.91
CA GLY A 336 -15.54 -6.42 25.63
C GLY A 336 -16.80 -6.87 24.92
N LEU A 337 -17.98 -6.37 25.32
CA LEU A 337 -19.23 -6.68 24.62
C LEU A 337 -19.22 -6.14 23.19
N SER A 338 -18.72 -4.91 23.01
CA SER A 338 -18.61 -4.30 21.68
C SER A 338 -17.63 -5.06 20.79
N TRP A 339 -16.51 -5.51 21.36
CA TRP A 339 -15.52 -6.33 20.67
C TRP A 339 -16.09 -7.69 20.27
N ALA A 340 -16.69 -8.43 21.21
CA ALA A 340 -17.32 -9.72 20.96
C ALA A 340 -18.42 -9.66 19.89
N ALA A 341 -19.19 -8.56 19.87
CA ALA A 341 -20.23 -8.33 18.86
C ALA A 341 -19.69 -7.83 17.50
N GLY A 342 -18.39 -7.55 17.38
CA GLY A 342 -17.74 -6.96 16.20
C GLY A 342 -18.21 -5.53 15.89
N GLN A 343 -18.51 -4.76 16.93
CA GLN A 343 -19.07 -3.41 16.90
C GLN A 343 -18.20 -2.45 17.75
N TRP A 344 -16.88 -2.58 17.66
CA TRP A 344 -15.90 -1.80 18.45
C TRP A 344 -16.17 -0.29 18.55
N PRO A 345 -16.63 0.42 17.51
CA PRO A 345 -16.97 1.84 17.61
C PRO A 345 -18.06 2.16 18.65
N ARG A 346 -18.93 1.22 18.99
CA ARG A 346 -20.09 1.41 19.89
C ARG A 346 -19.77 1.32 21.38
N ARG A 347 -18.52 1.07 21.79
CA ARG A 347 -18.13 0.89 23.19
C ARG A 347 -18.55 2.03 24.13
N PHE A 348 -18.59 3.27 23.63
CA PHE A 348 -19.04 4.41 24.42
C PHE A 348 -20.57 4.49 24.55
N GLU A 349 -21.33 4.11 23.52
CA GLU A 349 -22.79 3.97 23.61
C GLU A 349 -23.17 2.84 24.57
N VAL A 350 -22.42 1.73 24.52
CA VAL A 350 -22.62 0.60 25.44
C VAL A 350 -22.33 1.03 26.87
N ALA A 351 -21.23 1.75 27.14
CA ALA A 351 -20.93 2.29 28.45
C ALA A 351 -22.08 3.17 28.98
N ALA A 352 -22.59 4.08 28.15
CA ALA A 352 -23.73 4.93 28.52
C ALA A 352 -25.01 4.13 28.84
N LEU A 353 -25.27 3.02 28.13
CA LEU A 353 -26.42 2.14 28.40
C LEU A 353 -26.22 1.24 29.62
N LEU A 354 -24.99 0.86 29.95
CA LEU A 354 -24.67 0.15 31.19
C LEU A 354 -24.85 1.07 32.40
N GLU A 355 -24.49 2.35 32.26
CA GLU A 355 -24.70 3.37 33.30
C GLU A 355 -26.19 3.75 33.46
N ASP A 356 -26.91 3.98 32.35
CA ASP A 356 -28.34 4.27 32.33
C ASP A 356 -29.06 3.59 31.16
N PRO A 357 -29.74 2.44 31.42
CA PRO A 357 -30.47 1.71 30.38
C PRO A 357 -31.61 2.50 29.71
N SER A 358 -32.09 3.59 30.32
CA SER A 358 -33.20 4.39 29.80
C SER A 358 -32.81 5.31 28.63
N ARG A 359 -31.52 5.53 28.39
CA ARG A 359 -30.99 6.42 27.33
C ARG A 359 -31.15 5.87 25.91
N THR A 360 -31.83 4.74 25.75
CA THR A 360 -32.03 4.06 24.46
C THR A 360 -32.62 4.97 23.38
N GLU A 361 -33.65 5.78 23.70
CA GLU A 361 -34.29 6.69 22.72
C GLU A 361 -33.42 7.90 22.34
N GLU A 362 -32.67 8.43 23.30
CA GLU A 362 -31.72 9.53 23.10
C GLU A 362 -30.62 9.10 22.13
N LEU A 363 -29.90 8.02 22.46
CA LEU A 363 -28.83 7.47 21.63
C LEU A 363 -29.34 7.06 20.24
N ALA A 364 -30.56 6.54 20.13
CA ALA A 364 -31.17 6.23 18.85
C ALA A 364 -31.44 7.43 17.96
N ARG A 365 -31.72 8.59 18.56
CA ARG A 365 -31.90 9.85 17.84
C ARG A 365 -30.55 10.43 17.40
N ASP A 366 -29.53 10.35 18.25
CA ASP A 366 -28.21 10.89 17.94
C ASP A 366 -27.56 10.16 16.75
N ARG A 367 -27.82 8.86 16.59
CA ARG A 367 -27.41 8.07 15.41
C ARG A 367 -28.00 8.53 14.07
N TRP A 368 -28.87 9.55 14.03
CA TRP A 368 -29.31 10.15 12.77
C TRP A 368 -28.21 10.99 12.10
N PHE A 369 -27.13 11.28 12.81
CA PHE A 369 -26.02 12.11 12.35
C PHE A 369 -24.69 11.37 12.15
N ASP A 370 -24.64 10.08 12.49
CA ASP A 370 -23.55 9.15 12.12
C ASP A 370 -23.69 8.70 10.66
#